data_AF-A0A849FNX8-F1
#
_entry.id   AF-A0A849FNX8-F1
#
_cell.length_a   1.000
_cell.length_b   1.000
_cell.length_c   1.000
_cell.angle_alpha   90.00
_cell.angle_beta   90.00
_cell.angle_gamma   90.00
#
_symmetry.space_group_name_H-M   'P 1'
#
loop_
_entity.id
_entity.type
_entity.pdbx_description
1 polymer ?
#
loop_
_entity_poly.entity_id
_entity_poly.type
_entity_poly.pdbx_seq_one_letter_code
_entity_poly.pdbx_strand_id
1 'polypeptide(L)'
;MQLTLSIPALLFPAISLSMLAYNARYLAIAALIRQLHQKFQETASPGVGLQVKQLNKRLTIIKNMQAVAILSFLFSVITMFLIYIEYEFWANLIFGISLLALMVSLVLSLI
;
A
#
# COMPACT_ATOMS: atom_id res chain seq x y z
N MET A 1 26.78 9.82 3.45
CA MET A 1 26.11 10.18 2.19
C MET A 1 25.20 11.35 2.52
N GLN A 2 25.33 12.49 1.84
CA GLN A 2 24.43 13.64 2.08
C GLN A 2 23.10 13.38 1.40
N LEU A 3 22.02 13.33 2.19
CA LEU A 3 20.66 13.19 1.65
C LEU A 3 20.22 14.55 1.12
N THR A 4 19.99 14.65 -0.19
CA THR A 4 19.44 15.84 -0.81
C THR A 4 17.92 15.75 -0.88
N LEU A 5 17.22 16.89 -0.90
CA LEU A 5 15.76 16.97 -1.10
C LEU A 5 15.27 16.18 -2.33
N SER A 6 16.10 16.04 -3.37
CA SER A 6 15.77 15.28 -4.58
C SER A 6 15.62 13.77 -4.35
N ILE A 7 16.32 13.17 -3.38
CA ILE A 7 16.27 11.72 -3.18
C ILE A 7 14.91 11.27 -2.60
N PRO A 8 14.41 11.83 -1.49
CA PRO A 8 13.06 11.54 -1.02
C PRO A 8 11.96 11.95 -2.00
N ALA A 9 12.20 12.99 -2.83
CA ALA A 9 11.25 13.42 -3.86
C ALA A 9 10.96 12.32 -4.89
N LEU A 10 11.92 11.45 -5.20
CA LEU A 10 11.73 10.33 -6.14
C LEU A 10 10.71 9.30 -5.63
N LEU A 11 10.42 9.26 -4.32
CA LEU A 11 9.40 8.37 -3.77
C LEU A 11 7.97 8.82 -4.12
N PHE A 12 7.73 10.11 -4.38
CA PHE A 12 6.41 10.63 -4.73
C PHE A 12 5.79 9.92 -5.93
N PRO A 13 6.42 9.95 -7.13
CA PRO A 13 5.84 9.30 -8.31
C PRO A 13 5.69 7.79 -8.14
N ALA A 14 6.65 7.12 -7.50
CA ALA A 14 6.62 5.68 -7.27
C ALA A 14 5.46 5.26 -6.34
N ILE A 15 5.23 6.00 -5.26
CA ILE A 15 4.15 5.72 -4.32
C ILE A 15 2.79 6.08 -4.94
N SER A 16 2.66 7.21 -5.62
CA SER A 16 1.41 7.58 -6.32
C SER A 16 1.00 6.52 -7.34
N LEU A 17 1.94 6.01 -8.14
CA LEU A 17 1.67 4.95 -9.12
C LEU A 17 1.27 3.64 -8.43
N SER A 18 1.95 3.28 -7.33
CA SER A 18 1.61 2.09 -6.54
C SER A 18 0.20 2.18 -5.95
N MET A 19 -0.18 3.34 -5.40
CA MET A 19 -1.52 3.56 -4.87
C MET A 19 -2.61 3.46 -5.94
N LEU A 20 -2.35 3.97 -7.15
CA LEU A 20 -3.26 3.82 -8.28
C LEU A 20 -3.46 2.34 -8.64
N ALA A 21 -2.38 1.58 -8.72
CA ALA A 21 -2.44 0.13 -9.00
C ALA A 21 -3.17 -0.64 -7.89
N TYR A 22 -2.93 -0.31 -6.63
CA TYR A 22 -3.61 -0.96 -5.49
C TYR A 22 -5.11 -0.65 -5.47
N ASN A 23 -5.50 0.59 -5.75
CA ASN A 23 -6.90 0.97 -5.85
C ASN A 23 -7.62 0.23 -7.00
N ALA A 24 -6.97 0.09 -8.15
CA ALA A 24 -7.51 -0.69 -9.26
C ALA A 24 -7.74 -2.16 -8.87
N ARG A 25 -6.77 -2.80 -8.19
CA ARG A 25 -6.92 -4.16 -7.67
C ARG A 25 -8.04 -4.27 -6.62
N TYR A 26 -8.13 -3.29 -5.71
CA TYR A 26 -9.17 -3.23 -4.68
C TYR A 26 -10.57 -3.23 -5.30
N LEU A 27 -10.80 -2.34 -6.27
CA LEU A 27 -12.10 -2.20 -6.95
C LEU A 27 -12.48 -3.47 -7.71
N ALA A 28 -11.53 -4.10 -8.41
CA ALA A 28 -11.76 -5.35 -9.12
C ALA A 28 -12.19 -6.48 -8.18
N ILE A 29 -11.50 -6.67 -7.05
CA ILE A 29 -11.87 -7.69 -6.06
C ILE A 29 -13.20 -7.37 -5.38
N ALA A 30 -13.45 -6.10 -5.04
CA ALA A 30 -14.72 -5.68 -4.45
C ALA A 30 -15.91 -5.91 -5.40
N ALA A 31 -15.73 -5.71 -6.71
CA ALA A 31 -16.74 -6.04 -7.71
C ALA A 31 -17.00 -7.55 -7.77
N LEU A 32 -15.95 -8.37 -7.81
CA LEU A 32 -16.06 -9.83 -7.84
C LEU A 32 -16.74 -10.39 -6.58
N ILE A 33 -16.43 -9.86 -5.40
CA ILE A 33 -17.09 -10.22 -4.14
C ILE A 33 -18.59 -9.98 -4.23
N ARG A 34 -19.02 -8.81 -4.73
CA ARG A 34 -20.45 -8.48 -4.88
C ARG A 34 -21.17 -9.44 -5.83
N GLN A 35 -20.55 -9.76 -6.97
CA GLN A 35 -21.10 -10.70 -7.94
C GLN A 35 -21.23 -12.12 -7.37
N LEU A 36 -20.20 -12.62 -6.67
CA LEU A 36 -20.24 -13.94 -6.05
C LEU A 36 -21.22 -13.99 -4.89
N HIS A 37 -21.36 -12.91 -4.13
CA HIS A 37 -22.36 -12.84 -3.06
C HIS A 37 -23.78 -12.94 -3.60
N GLN A 38 -24.10 -12.24 -4.70
CA GLN A 38 -25.40 -12.38 -5.37
C GLN A 38 -25.65 -13.83 -5.82
N LYS A 39 -24.66 -14.45 -6.46
CA LYS A 39 -24.75 -15.86 -6.89
C LYS A 39 -24.94 -16.83 -5.72
N PHE A 40 -24.30 -16.56 -4.58
CA PHE A 40 -24.47 -17.36 -3.36
C PHE A 40 -25.90 -17.31 -2.83
N GLN A 41 -26.56 -16.14 -2.88
CA GLN A 41 -27.96 -16.02 -2.46
C GLN A 41 -28.91 -16.83 -3.36
N GLU A 42 -28.59 -16.95 -4.66
CA GLU A 42 -29.40 -17.70 -5.62
C GLU A 42 -29.21 -19.22 -5.53
N THR A 43 -27.98 -19.69 -5.28
CA THR A 43 -27.64 -21.13 -5.34
C THR A 43 -27.34 -21.78 -3.98
N ALA A 44 -27.20 -21.01 -2.90
CA ALA A 44 -26.78 -21.47 -1.57
C ALA A 44 -25.50 -22.35 -1.58
N SER A 45 -24.67 -22.23 -2.61
CA SER A 45 -23.53 -23.14 -2.84
C SER A 45 -22.41 -22.89 -1.83
N PRO A 46 -22.02 -23.89 -1.01
CA PRO A 46 -20.95 -23.75 -0.02
C PRO A 46 -19.61 -23.29 -0.62
N GLY A 47 -19.33 -23.70 -1.87
CA GLY A 47 -18.10 -23.32 -2.59
C GLY A 47 -18.03 -21.82 -2.91
N VAL A 48 -19.16 -21.18 -3.23
CA VAL A 48 -19.22 -19.74 -3.52
C VAL A 48 -18.98 -18.93 -2.24
N GLY A 49 -19.52 -19.37 -1.10
CA GLY A 49 -19.26 -18.75 0.20
C GLY A 49 -17.78 -18.79 0.58
N LEU A 50 -17.09 -19.91 0.32
CA LEU A 50 -15.65 -20.03 0.56
C LEU A 50 -14.82 -19.07 -0.32
N GLN A 51 -15.19 -18.90 -1.60
CA GLN A 51 -14.51 -17.94 -2.50
C GLN A 51 -14.67 -16.50 -2.02
N VAL A 52 -15.89 -16.10 -1.60
CA VAL A 52 -16.14 -14.78 -1.02
C VAL A 52 -15.25 -14.53 0.20
N LYS A 53 -15.10 -15.53 1.09
CA LYS A 53 -14.24 -15.42 2.27
C LYS A 53 -12.76 -15.24 1.89
N GLN A 54 -12.27 -15.99 0.89
CA GLN A 54 -10.89 -15.87 0.40
C GLN A 54 -10.64 -14.49 -0.25
N LEU A 55 -11.58 -13.99 -1.04
CA LEU A 55 -11.48 -12.68 -1.67
C LEU A 55 -11.53 -11.54 -0.65
N ASN A 56 -12.35 -11.64 0.40
CA ASN A 56 -12.35 -10.67 1.50
C ASN A 56 -10.99 -10.62 2.22
N LYS A 57 -10.35 -11.77 2.45
CA LYS A 57 -9.00 -11.81 3.02
C LYS A 57 -7.98 -11.10 2.13
N ARG A 58 -8.04 -11.32 0.81
CA ARG A 58 -7.19 -10.61 -0.18
C ARG A 58 -7.47 -9.11 -0.18
N LEU A 59 -8.72 -8.70 -0.07
CA LEU A 59 -9.12 -7.30 0.02
C LEU A 59 -8.47 -6.61 1.24
N THR A 60 -8.42 -7.28 2.39
CA THR A 60 -7.71 -6.80 3.58
C THR A 60 -6.21 -6.63 3.34
N ILE A 61 -5.57 -7.58 2.63
CA ILE A 61 -4.14 -7.46 2.28
C ILE A 61 -3.90 -6.21 1.42
N ILE A 62 -4.73 -5.96 0.41
CA ILE A 62 -4.62 -4.77 -0.45
C ILE A 62 -4.78 -3.48 0.36
N LYS A 63 -5.73 -3.43 1.31
CA LYS A 63 -5.88 -2.29 2.22
C LYS A 63 -4.61 -2.06 3.05
N ASN A 64 -4.01 -3.13 3.58
CA ASN A 64 -2.80 -3.04 4.38
C ASN A 64 -1.59 -2.59 3.53
N MET A 65 -1.46 -3.09 2.30
CA MET A 65 -0.45 -2.60 1.34
C MET A 65 -0.55 -1.08 1.16
N GLN A 66 -1.76 -0.59 0.89
CA GLN A 66 -1.99 0.84 0.68
C GLN A 66 -1.68 1.66 1.94
N ALA A 67 -2.06 1.18 3.13
CA ALA A 67 -1.75 1.84 4.39
C ALA A 67 -0.24 1.95 4.64
N VAL A 68 0.51 0.87 4.38
CA VAL A 68 1.98 0.87 4.55
C VAL A 68 2.66 1.78 3.50
N ALA A 69 2.17 1.80 2.26
CA ALA A 69 2.66 2.75 1.25
C ALA A 69 2.43 4.22 1.65
N ILE A 70 1.25 4.54 2.21
CA ILE A 70 0.96 5.88 2.75
C ILE A 70 1.90 6.22 3.92
N LEU A 71 2.18 5.26 4.79
CA LEU A 71 3.10 5.48 5.91
C LEU A 71 4.52 5.77 5.43
N SER A 72 5.00 5.02 4.43
CA SER A 72 6.26 5.31 3.76
C SER A 72 6.29 6.72 3.16
N PHE A 73 5.20 7.12 2.49
CA PHE A 73 5.07 8.47 1.94
C PHE A 73 5.15 9.55 3.02
N LEU A 74 4.44 9.36 4.13
CA LEU A 74 4.46 10.29 5.26
C LEU A 74 5.89 10.44 5.83
N PHE A 75 6.61 9.33 6.02
CA PHE A 75 8.01 9.38 6.45
C PHE A 75 8.93 10.05 5.42
N SER A 76 8.66 9.91 4.12
CA SER A 76 9.39 10.65 3.09
C SER A 76 9.16 12.16 3.20
N VAL A 77 7.91 12.60 3.42
CA VAL A 77 7.59 14.02 3.64
C VAL A 77 8.28 14.56 4.90
N ILE A 78 8.27 13.79 6.00
CA ILE A 78 8.98 14.16 7.23
C ILE A 78 10.49 14.24 6.98
N THR A 79 11.05 13.33 6.19
CA THR A 79 12.46 13.38 5.78
C THR A 79 12.78 14.68 5.04
N MET A 80 11.96 15.07 4.07
CA MET A 80 12.15 16.33 3.33
C MET A 80 12.10 17.55 4.26
N PHE A 81 11.18 17.54 5.23
CA PHE A 81 11.09 18.58 6.24
C PHE A 81 12.36 18.64 7.13
N LEU A 82 12.88 17.49 7.57
CA LEU A 82 14.11 17.44 8.37
C LEU A 82 15.35 17.90 7.60
N ILE A 83 15.45 17.59 6.32
CA ILE A 83 16.50 18.13 5.44
C ILE A 83 16.38 19.66 5.36
N TYR A 84 15.15 20.17 5.21
CA TYR A 84 14.89 21.61 5.12
C TYR A 84 15.32 22.38 6.38
N ILE A 85 15.19 21.78 7.57
CA ILE A 85 15.66 22.36 8.84
C ILE A 85 17.10 21.94 9.22
N GLU A 86 17.83 21.30 8.32
CA GLU A 86 19.24 20.86 8.49
C GLU A 86 19.49 19.79 9.59
N TYR A 87 18.47 19.01 9.96
CA TYR A 87 18.60 17.89 10.91
C TYR A 87 18.97 16.57 10.20
N GLU A 88 20.21 16.49 9.70
CA GLU A 88 20.67 15.38 8.85
C GLU A 88 20.55 13.98 9.49
N PHE A 89 20.92 13.84 10.77
CA PHE A 89 20.89 12.52 11.44
C PHE A 89 19.47 11.92 11.45
N TRP A 90 18.49 12.72 11.86
CA TRP A 90 17.09 12.31 11.91
C TRP A 90 16.51 12.11 10.50
N ALA A 91 16.90 12.95 9.54
CA ALA A 91 16.49 12.79 8.15
C ALA A 91 16.91 11.40 7.60
N ASN A 92 18.17 11.02 7.80
CA ASN A 92 18.68 9.72 7.35
C ASN A 92 17.97 8.54 8.02
N LEU A 93 17.73 8.62 9.34
CA LEU A 93 17.04 7.57 10.09
C LEU A 93 15.61 7.37 9.60
N ILE A 94 14.82 8.46 9.51
CA ILE A 94 13.43 8.41 9.07
C ILE A 94 13.33 8.00 7.60
N PHE A 95 14.27 8.43 6.76
CA PHE A 95 14.31 8.00 5.37
C PHE A 95 14.50 6.48 5.26
N GLY A 96 15.41 5.90 6.05
CA GLY A 96 15.60 4.45 6.12
C GLY A 96 14.32 3.71 6.51
N ILE A 97 13.59 4.22 7.51
CA ILE A 97 12.29 3.66 7.92
C ILE A 97 11.26 3.77 6.79
N SER A 98 11.25 4.87 6.05
CA SER A 98 10.36 5.06 4.89
C SER A 98 10.60 4.01 3.81
N LEU A 99 11.87 3.68 3.53
CA LEU A 99 12.25 2.66 2.55
C LEU A 99 11.86 1.26 3.02
N LEU A 100 12.10 0.93 4.30
CA LEU A 100 11.65 -0.34 4.90
C LEU A 100 10.13 -0.51 4.78
N ALA A 101 9.37 0.54 5.10
CA ALA A 101 7.92 0.52 4.94
C ALA A 101 7.52 0.29 3.47
N LEU A 102 8.16 0.99 2.51
CA LEU A 102 7.86 0.79 1.10
C LEU A 102 8.14 -0.65 0.65
N MET A 103 9.28 -1.23 1.07
CA MET A 103 9.61 -2.63 0.77
C MET A 103 8.57 -3.59 1.35
N VAL A 104 8.10 -3.38 2.58
CA VAL A 104 7.01 -4.19 3.17
C VAL A 104 5.73 -4.08 2.34
N SER A 105 5.34 -2.88 1.91
CA SER A 105 4.18 -2.68 1.03
C SER A 105 4.32 -3.45 -0.28
N LEU A 106 5.51 -3.44 -0.88
CA LEU A 106 5.80 -4.15 -2.14
C LEU A 106 5.81 -5.67 -1.94
N VAL A 107 6.36 -6.18 -0.84
CA VAL A 107 6.31 -7.61 -0.51
C VAL A 107 4.88 -8.07 -0.31
N LEU A 108 4.05 -7.28 0.40
CA LEU A 108 2.62 -7.58 0.55
C LEU A 108 1.90 -7.61 -0.81
N SER A 109 2.36 -6.86 -1.81
CA SER A 109 1.83 -6.87 -3.20
C SER A 109 2.07 -8.18 -3.96
N LEU A 110 3.04 -8.98 -3.51
CA LEU A 110 3.39 -10.27 -4.09
C LEU A 110 2.59 -11.44 -3.48
N ILE A 111 1.89 -11.21 -2.36
CA ILE A 111 1.11 -12.21 -1.60
C ILE A 111 -0.36 -12.15 -2.03
#